data_AF-A0A816LV84-F1
#
_entry.id   AF-A0A816LV84-F1
#
_cell.length_a   1.000
_cell.length_b   1.000
_cell.length_c   1.000
_cell.angle_alpha   90.00
_cell.angle_beta   90.00
_cell.angle_gamma   90.00
#
_symmetry.space_group_name_H-M   'P 1'
#
loop_
_entity.id
_entity.type
_entity.pdbx_description
1 polymer ?
#
loop_
_entity_poly.entity_id
_entity_poly.type
_entity_poly.pdbx_seq_one_letter_code
_entity_poly.pdbx_strand_id
1 'polypeptide(L)'
;MTQKTQHLQSILNEVDLSQRFSQLSSSLQHPKKKQKNKVSKQRKIIPYIELDLKQLIGVNINQVPSYLCSSNESFKETIHDIRPKIGQNHLEELRHVAILMYKMLLIEKLQILWITYRKSGMGELQQPRSTKDVGLKIWPFEICSRIKHVENANITDDEKCHLFVDHCQKKLNDQNEIYRNQLRYRTSHIVDYTSPMELTIENFVKQGFMYQRIEYDCQIALVQYHYTDAVLKRQYLIENPNENQIQLFKRLCKFKYEEAVTKYHFNSLKQYIPARLASNSFQNQFMGKPSIIDSIQDITVRKKLSKHYIEVAEQAKTDIMILARDAAERQMRQYQKQYNMEMNQVWQHEKILSTGQRLTSTMIHLMEKRLANIDARVEYIYKCKAQLFQLNTNVL
;
A
#
# COMPACT_ATOMS: atom_id res chain seq x y z
N MET A 1 -36.68 -2.36 8.38
CA MET A 1 -35.41 -1.75 8.85
C MET A 1 -34.15 -2.55 8.54
N THR A 2 -34.25 -3.71 7.85
CA THR A 2 -33.13 -4.67 7.67
C THR A 2 -32.41 -4.58 6.31
N GLN A 3 -33.01 -3.97 5.28
CA GLN A 3 -32.38 -3.83 3.95
C GLN A 3 -31.51 -2.57 3.80
N LYS A 4 -31.81 -1.46 4.50
CA LYS A 4 -30.99 -0.23 4.46
C LYS A 4 -29.65 -0.37 5.18
N THR A 5 -29.58 -1.20 6.22
CA THR A 5 -28.32 -1.50 6.93
C THR A 5 -27.41 -2.38 6.10
N GLN A 6 -27.95 -3.33 5.31
CA GLN A 6 -27.18 -4.15 4.39
C GLN A 6 -26.60 -3.35 3.20
N HIS A 7 -27.29 -2.31 2.74
CA HIS A 7 -26.77 -1.44 1.67
C HIS A 7 -25.62 -0.54 2.17
N LEU A 8 -25.71 -0.01 3.39
CA LEU A 8 -24.61 0.72 4.05
C LEU A 8 -23.43 -0.19 4.41
N GLN A 9 -23.68 -1.46 4.79
CA GLN A 9 -22.61 -2.45 4.98
C GLN A 9 -21.94 -2.87 3.66
N SER A 10 -22.65 -2.85 2.53
CA SER A 10 -22.04 -3.09 1.21
C SER A 10 -21.17 -1.94 0.72
N ILE A 11 -21.42 -0.72 1.20
CA ILE A 11 -20.59 0.48 0.92
C ILE A 11 -19.39 0.55 1.89
N LEU A 12 -19.55 0.04 3.12
CA LEU A 12 -18.50 0.01 4.16
C LEU A 12 -17.63 -1.27 4.14
N ASN A 13 -18.03 -2.30 3.40
CA ASN A 13 -17.17 -3.44 3.11
C ASN A 13 -16.17 -3.03 2.01
N GLU A 14 -15.06 -2.41 2.44
CA GLU A 14 -13.78 -2.45 1.73
C GLU A 14 -13.28 -3.90 1.68
N VAL A 15 -13.97 -4.72 0.89
CA VAL A 15 -13.48 -6.00 0.40
C VAL A 15 -12.13 -5.72 -0.24
N ASP A 16 -11.13 -6.26 0.45
CA ASP A 16 -9.83 -6.64 -0.04
C ASP A 16 -9.00 -5.53 -0.71
N LEU A 17 -8.22 -4.83 0.11
CA LEU A 17 -7.15 -3.94 -0.36
C LEU A 17 -6.19 -4.66 -1.33
N SER A 18 -5.99 -5.98 -1.24
CA SER A 18 -5.19 -6.71 -2.26
C SER A 18 -5.87 -6.70 -3.63
N GLN A 19 -7.20 -6.74 -3.65
CA GLN A 19 -8.02 -6.68 -4.86
C GLN A 19 -8.14 -5.23 -5.40
N ARG A 20 -8.19 -4.21 -4.52
CA ARG A 20 -8.14 -2.79 -4.93
C ARG A 20 -6.77 -2.32 -5.42
N PHE A 21 -5.66 -2.81 -4.87
CA PHE A 21 -4.32 -2.59 -5.44
C PHE A 21 -4.17 -3.27 -6.81
N SER A 22 -4.77 -4.45 -6.99
CA SER A 22 -4.86 -5.13 -8.28
C SER A 22 -5.78 -4.41 -9.29
N GLN A 23 -6.83 -3.73 -8.81
CA GLN A 23 -7.77 -2.98 -9.65
C GLN A 23 -7.23 -1.59 -10.04
N LEU A 24 -6.51 -0.89 -9.15
CA LEU A 24 -5.87 0.40 -9.43
C LEU A 24 -4.73 0.27 -10.45
N SER A 25 -4.02 -0.85 -10.45
CA SER A 25 -3.03 -1.17 -11.50
C SER A 25 -3.68 -1.49 -12.85
N SER A 26 -4.90 -2.04 -12.86
CA SER A 26 -5.65 -2.35 -14.10
C SER A 26 -6.45 -1.18 -14.69
N SER A 27 -6.80 -0.16 -13.89
CA SER A 27 -7.68 0.96 -14.30
C SER A 27 -6.95 2.15 -14.92
N LEU A 28 -5.62 2.07 -15.07
CA LEU A 28 -4.81 3.01 -15.87
C LEU A 28 -4.71 2.65 -17.35
N GLN A 29 -5.48 1.68 -17.83
CA GLN A 29 -5.67 1.43 -19.25
C GLN A 29 -7.14 1.15 -19.52
N HIS A 30 -7.76 1.89 -20.45
CA HIS A 30 -8.78 1.46 -21.42
C HIS A 30 -9.51 2.69 -22.03
N PRO A 31 -10.22 2.58 -23.18
CA PRO A 31 -10.70 1.36 -23.83
C PRO A 31 -10.51 1.26 -25.35
N LYS A 32 -10.67 0.05 -25.89
CA LYS A 32 -11.73 -0.24 -26.90
C LYS A 32 -11.94 -1.76 -27.07
N LYS A 33 -13.20 -2.15 -26.89
CA LYS A 33 -13.74 -3.48 -27.21
C LYS A 33 -13.65 -3.73 -28.72
N LYS A 34 -13.15 -4.91 -29.11
CA LYS A 34 -13.65 -5.63 -30.30
C LYS A 34 -13.83 -7.10 -29.91
N GLN A 35 -15.08 -7.57 -29.99
CA GLN A 35 -15.41 -8.99 -30.02
C GLN A 35 -14.65 -9.63 -31.19
N LYS A 36 -13.94 -10.74 -30.94
CA LYS A 36 -13.64 -11.75 -31.97
C LYS A 36 -13.31 -13.10 -31.31
N ASN A 37 -14.22 -14.04 -31.58
CA ASN A 37 -14.10 -15.48 -31.77
C ASN A 37 -13.15 -16.30 -30.87
N LYS A 38 -13.76 -17.27 -30.18
CA LYS A 38 -13.11 -18.43 -29.57
C LYS A 38 -12.31 -19.19 -30.64
N VAL A 39 -10.99 -19.07 -30.57
CA VAL A 39 -10.05 -20.06 -31.08
C VAL A 39 -9.18 -20.48 -29.91
N SER A 40 -9.18 -21.78 -29.62
CA SER A 40 -8.38 -22.45 -28.59
C SER A 40 -6.90 -22.10 -28.76
N LYS A 41 -6.40 -21.16 -27.94
CA LYS A 41 -4.96 -20.86 -27.86
C LYS A 41 -4.32 -21.80 -26.84
N GLN A 42 -3.57 -22.79 -27.33
CA GLN A 42 -2.47 -23.37 -26.57
C GLN A 42 -1.59 -22.23 -26.07
N ARG A 43 -1.44 -22.10 -24.74
CA ARG A 43 -0.58 -21.09 -24.13
C ARG A 43 0.86 -21.49 -24.38
N LYS A 44 1.56 -20.77 -25.27
CA LYS A 44 3.02 -20.85 -25.36
C LYS A 44 3.60 -20.44 -24.00
N ILE A 45 4.35 -21.33 -23.37
CA ILE A 45 5.15 -21.04 -22.18
C ILE A 45 6.30 -20.15 -22.64
N ILE A 46 6.31 -18.88 -22.24
CA ILE A 46 7.43 -17.96 -22.49
C ILE A 46 8.39 -18.09 -21.30
N PRO A 47 9.67 -18.47 -21.50
CA PRO A 47 10.66 -18.48 -20.43
C PRO A 47 10.77 -17.08 -19.82
N TYR A 48 10.81 -16.94 -18.49
CA TYR A 48 10.90 -15.63 -17.84
C TYR A 48 12.15 -14.82 -18.27
N ILE A 49 13.18 -15.50 -18.79
CA ILE A 49 14.38 -14.89 -19.37
C ILE A 49 14.04 -13.91 -20.51
N GLU A 50 13.00 -14.22 -21.30
CA GLU A 50 12.56 -13.44 -22.46
C GLU A 50 11.60 -12.30 -22.11
N LEU A 51 11.08 -12.26 -20.87
CA LEU A 51 10.16 -11.22 -20.44
C LEU A 51 10.90 -9.89 -20.23
N ASP A 52 10.27 -8.80 -20.66
CA ASP A 52 10.78 -7.46 -20.37
C ASP A 52 10.69 -7.15 -18.87
N LEU A 53 11.44 -6.15 -18.41
CA LEU A 53 11.49 -5.83 -16.98
C LEU A 53 10.09 -5.48 -16.43
N LYS A 54 9.26 -4.78 -17.20
CA LYS A 54 7.90 -4.43 -16.80
C LYS A 54 7.03 -5.67 -16.58
N GLN A 55 7.14 -6.68 -17.44
CA GLN A 55 6.44 -7.96 -17.31
C GLN A 55 6.95 -8.76 -16.12
N LEU A 56 8.26 -8.72 -15.87
CA LEU A 56 8.90 -9.43 -14.77
C LEU A 56 8.54 -8.87 -13.39
N ILE A 57 8.63 -7.55 -13.21
CA ILE A 57 8.41 -6.90 -11.92
C ILE A 57 7.04 -6.26 -11.76
N GLY A 58 6.27 -6.14 -12.85
CA GLY A 58 4.91 -5.56 -12.85
C GLY A 58 4.88 -4.03 -12.81
N VAL A 59 6.03 -3.37 -12.99
CA VAL A 59 6.19 -1.92 -12.86
C VAL A 59 6.82 -1.35 -14.12
N ASN A 60 6.23 -0.30 -14.67
CA ASN A 60 6.79 0.39 -15.82
C ASN A 60 7.83 1.44 -15.37
N ILE A 61 9.08 1.02 -15.19
CA ILE A 61 10.19 1.92 -14.79
C ILE A 61 10.42 3.04 -15.81
N ASN A 62 9.99 2.85 -17.07
CA ASN A 62 10.14 3.86 -18.11
C ASN A 62 9.05 4.92 -18.10
N GLN A 63 8.02 4.78 -17.27
CA GLN A 63 6.97 5.77 -17.13
C GLN A 63 7.51 7.03 -16.45
N VAL A 64 7.35 8.17 -17.11
CA VAL A 64 7.68 9.48 -16.54
C VAL A 64 6.49 9.95 -15.71
N PRO A 65 6.71 10.35 -14.44
CA PRO A 65 5.63 10.86 -13.60
C PRO A 65 5.21 12.26 -14.08
N SER A 66 3.94 12.62 -13.87
CA SER A 66 3.35 13.87 -14.35
C SER A 66 4.09 15.13 -13.88
N TYR A 67 4.69 15.09 -12.68
CA TYR A 67 5.46 16.20 -12.12
C TYR A 67 6.83 16.42 -12.78
N LEU A 68 7.28 15.48 -13.64
CA LEU A 68 8.49 15.59 -14.47
C LEU A 68 8.18 15.71 -15.97
N CYS A 69 6.90 15.86 -16.34
CA CYS A 69 6.50 16.14 -17.71
C CYS A 69 6.92 17.56 -18.09
N SER A 70 7.23 17.79 -19.38
CA SER A 70 7.65 19.09 -19.92
C SER A 70 6.58 20.19 -19.77
N SER A 71 5.31 19.81 -19.60
CA SER A 71 4.19 20.72 -19.36
C SER A 71 4.00 21.13 -17.90
N ASN A 72 4.82 20.62 -16.97
CA ASN A 72 4.67 20.92 -15.54
C ASN A 72 5.37 22.24 -15.17
N GLU A 73 4.58 23.22 -14.70
CA GLU A 73 5.11 24.54 -14.32
C GLU A 73 5.94 24.52 -13.03
N SER A 74 5.60 23.66 -12.06
CA SER A 74 6.34 23.56 -10.78
C SER A 74 7.80 23.11 -10.98
N PHE A 75 8.05 22.20 -11.91
CA PHE A 75 9.42 21.84 -12.29
C PHE A 75 10.14 23.03 -12.94
N LYS A 76 9.47 23.73 -13.87
CA LYS A 76 10.07 24.91 -14.53
C LYS A 76 10.40 26.01 -13.53
N GLU A 77 9.53 26.27 -12.55
CA GLU A 77 9.73 27.22 -11.47
C GLU A 77 10.92 26.81 -10.59
N THR A 78 10.98 25.56 -10.15
CA THR A 78 12.10 25.05 -9.34
C THR A 78 13.45 25.16 -10.06
N ILE A 79 13.45 24.95 -11.38
CA ILE A 79 14.66 25.10 -12.21
C ILE A 79 14.90 26.56 -12.62
N HIS A 80 13.90 27.44 -12.56
CA HIS A 80 14.04 28.87 -12.84
C HIS A 80 15.07 29.52 -11.91
N ASP A 81 15.12 29.08 -10.65
CA ASP A 81 16.10 29.54 -9.66
C ASP A 81 17.54 29.10 -9.99
N ILE A 82 17.69 28.08 -10.84
CA ILE A 82 18.96 27.53 -11.31
C ILE A 82 19.36 28.07 -12.69
N ARG A 83 18.37 28.54 -13.46
CA ARG A 83 18.44 29.02 -14.85
C ARG A 83 19.46 30.13 -15.14
N PRO A 84 19.77 31.08 -14.24
CA PRO A 84 20.72 32.17 -14.53
C PRO A 84 22.13 31.68 -14.87
N LYS A 85 22.48 30.44 -14.50
CA LYS A 85 23.84 29.90 -14.61
C LYS A 85 24.08 29.02 -15.84
N ILE A 86 23.04 28.61 -16.56
CA ILE A 86 23.13 27.50 -17.55
C ILE A 86 22.50 27.88 -18.91
N GLY A 87 21.73 28.97 -19.02
CA GLY A 87 21.08 29.36 -20.27
C GLY A 87 19.82 28.54 -20.61
N GLN A 88 18.98 29.03 -21.55
CA GLN A 88 17.66 28.44 -21.84
C GLN A 88 17.70 27.04 -22.46
N ASN A 89 18.80 26.68 -23.14
CA ASN A 89 18.93 25.43 -23.89
C ASN A 89 19.12 24.18 -23.01
N HIS A 90 19.39 24.35 -21.70
CA HIS A 90 19.68 23.22 -20.80
C HIS A 90 18.48 22.78 -19.95
N LEU A 91 17.32 23.45 -20.03
CA LEU A 91 16.13 23.09 -19.25
C LEU A 91 15.68 21.64 -19.51
N GLU A 92 15.65 21.24 -20.78
CA GLU A 92 15.30 19.86 -21.15
C GLU A 92 16.36 18.86 -20.67
N GLU A 93 17.64 19.21 -20.70
CA GLU A 93 18.71 18.34 -20.18
C GLU A 93 18.59 18.13 -18.66
N LEU A 94 18.29 19.19 -17.91
CA LEU A 94 18.02 19.09 -16.46
C LEU A 94 16.76 18.26 -16.16
N ARG A 95 15.74 18.33 -17.02
CA ARG A 95 14.56 17.45 -16.93
C ARG A 95 14.93 15.99 -17.14
N HIS A 96 15.79 15.69 -18.12
CA HIS A 96 16.29 14.33 -18.32
C HIS A 96 17.11 13.83 -17.13
N VAL A 97 17.95 14.69 -16.52
CA VAL A 97 18.65 14.40 -15.27
C VAL A 97 17.65 14.05 -14.16
N ALA A 98 16.60 14.85 -13.96
CA ALA A 98 15.56 14.61 -12.97
C ALA A 98 14.82 13.28 -13.20
N ILE A 99 14.51 12.95 -14.47
CA ILE A 99 13.87 11.67 -14.85
C ILE A 99 14.79 10.49 -14.52
N LEU A 100 16.09 10.60 -14.78
CA LEU A 100 17.06 9.55 -14.45
C LEU A 100 17.15 9.34 -12.93
N MET A 101 17.23 10.41 -12.15
CA MET A 101 17.22 10.35 -10.68
C MET A 101 15.94 9.68 -10.15
N TYR A 102 14.77 10.04 -10.71
CA TYR A 102 13.50 9.39 -10.35
C TYR A 102 13.54 7.88 -10.60
N LYS A 103 13.99 7.49 -11.80
CA LYS A 103 14.08 6.08 -12.19
C LYS A 103 15.04 5.30 -11.30
N MET A 104 16.16 5.91 -10.91
CA MET A 104 17.11 5.32 -9.97
C MET A 104 16.48 5.13 -8.58
N LEU A 105 15.79 6.14 -8.02
CA LEU A 105 15.07 6.01 -6.73
C LEU A 105 13.99 4.91 -6.78
N LEU A 106 13.26 4.81 -7.89
CA LEU A 106 12.28 3.75 -8.10
C LEU A 106 12.95 2.36 -8.12
N ILE A 107 14.06 2.22 -8.84
CA ILE A 107 14.82 0.96 -8.86
C ILE A 107 15.35 0.62 -7.47
N GLU A 108 15.88 1.58 -6.72
CA GLU A 108 16.38 1.34 -5.36
C GLU A 108 15.28 0.78 -4.44
N LYS A 109 14.06 1.34 -4.49
CA LYS A 109 12.93 0.82 -3.72
C LYS A 109 12.52 -0.58 -4.16
N LEU A 110 12.49 -0.83 -5.47
CA LEU A 110 12.24 -2.16 -6.00
C LEU A 110 13.31 -3.14 -5.54
N GLN A 111 14.60 -2.81 -5.63
CA GLN A 111 15.69 -3.66 -5.16
C GLN A 111 15.51 -4.04 -3.69
N ILE A 112 15.18 -3.08 -2.82
CA ILE A 112 14.90 -3.38 -1.39
C ILE A 112 13.73 -4.37 -1.26
N LEU A 113 12.61 -4.14 -1.96
CA LEU A 113 11.47 -5.04 -1.94
C LEU A 113 11.83 -6.46 -2.41
N TRP A 114 12.55 -6.58 -3.53
CA TRP A 114 12.97 -7.88 -4.08
C TRP A 114 14.00 -8.58 -3.19
N ILE A 115 14.86 -7.84 -2.49
CA ILE A 115 15.75 -8.38 -1.45
C ILE A 115 14.93 -8.88 -0.27
N THR A 116 13.90 -8.15 0.16
CA THR A 116 12.98 -8.60 1.23
C THR A 116 12.23 -9.87 0.83
N TYR A 117 11.76 -9.97 -0.41
CA TYR A 117 11.17 -11.20 -0.94
C TYR A 117 12.15 -12.37 -0.90
N ARG A 118 13.40 -12.17 -1.34
CA ARG A 118 14.46 -13.19 -1.26
C ARG A 118 14.70 -13.64 0.17
N LYS A 119 14.89 -12.68 1.09
CA LYS A 119 15.12 -12.99 2.52
C LYS A 119 13.96 -13.78 3.12
N SER A 120 12.72 -13.44 2.77
CA SER A 120 11.52 -14.17 3.19
C SER A 120 11.53 -15.61 2.66
N GLY A 121 11.77 -15.77 1.36
CA GLY A 121 11.83 -17.07 0.69
C GLY A 121 12.95 -17.97 1.18
N MET A 122 14.06 -17.38 1.62
CA MET A 122 15.23 -18.11 2.13
C MET A 122 15.20 -18.34 3.66
N GLY A 123 14.20 -17.82 4.37
CA GLY A 123 14.14 -17.91 5.83
C GLY A 123 15.14 -17.00 6.56
N GLU A 124 15.69 -16.00 5.86
CA GLU A 124 16.72 -15.06 6.32
C GLU A 124 16.12 -13.75 6.91
N LEU A 125 14.80 -13.58 6.86
CA LEU A 125 14.15 -12.45 7.55
C LEU A 125 14.27 -12.64 9.07
N GLN A 126 14.56 -11.55 9.78
CA GLN A 126 14.78 -11.55 11.22
C GLN A 126 13.67 -12.34 11.93
N GLN A 127 14.06 -13.45 12.54
CA GLN A 127 13.14 -14.25 13.32
C GLN A 127 12.94 -13.59 14.68
N PRO A 128 11.72 -13.58 15.24
CA PRO A 128 11.53 -13.22 16.63
C PRO A 128 12.37 -14.18 17.46
N ARG A 129 13.30 -13.65 18.28
CA ARG A 129 14.24 -14.42 19.13
C ARG A 129 13.50 -15.64 19.73
N SER A 130 13.84 -16.81 19.21
CA SER A 130 13.27 -18.11 19.54
C SER A 130 14.42 -19.07 19.77
N THR A 131 14.23 -19.99 20.72
CA THR A 131 15.20 -21.00 21.17
C THR A 131 15.38 -22.16 20.18
N LYS A 132 14.59 -22.21 19.11
CA LYS A 132 14.69 -23.20 18.04
C LYS A 132 14.75 -22.47 16.71
N ASP A 133 15.84 -22.67 15.98
CA ASP A 133 16.03 -22.09 14.65
C ASP A 133 15.01 -22.71 13.70
N VAL A 134 13.98 -21.94 13.35
CA VAL A 134 12.96 -22.36 12.40
C VAL A 134 13.10 -21.42 11.20
N GLY A 135 14.19 -21.61 10.45
CA GLY A 135 14.42 -20.99 9.14
C GLY A 135 13.32 -21.36 8.15
N LEU A 136 12.17 -20.71 8.29
CA LEU A 136 10.96 -21.01 7.54
C LEU A 136 11.03 -20.29 6.20
N LYS A 137 11.28 -21.03 5.12
CA LYS A 137 11.18 -20.53 3.76
C LYS A 137 9.73 -20.15 3.44
N ILE A 138 9.46 -18.85 3.30
CA ILE A 138 8.12 -18.33 2.98
C ILE A 138 8.23 -17.43 1.77
N TRP A 139 7.82 -17.96 0.62
CA TRP A 139 7.72 -17.16 -0.58
C TRP A 139 6.45 -16.30 -0.55
N PRO A 140 6.58 -14.97 -0.78
CA PRO A 140 5.44 -14.08 -0.92
C PRO A 140 4.50 -14.51 -2.05
N PHE A 141 3.20 -14.25 -1.89
CA PHE A 141 2.19 -14.63 -2.88
C PHE A 141 2.46 -14.01 -4.26
N GLU A 142 2.99 -12.79 -4.29
CA GLU A 142 3.37 -12.05 -5.49
C GLU A 142 4.44 -12.78 -6.31
N ILE A 143 5.32 -13.55 -5.65
CA ILE A 143 6.33 -14.38 -6.31
C ILE A 143 5.69 -15.68 -6.79
N CYS A 144 5.02 -16.40 -5.88
CA CYS A 144 4.37 -17.67 -6.18
C CYS A 144 3.37 -17.55 -7.33
N SER A 145 2.60 -16.48 -7.38
CA SER A 145 1.61 -16.24 -8.45
C SER A 145 2.23 -16.03 -9.82
N ARG A 146 3.43 -15.44 -9.90
CA ARG A 146 4.14 -15.17 -11.16
C ARG A 146 4.82 -16.41 -11.74
N ILE A 147 5.19 -17.37 -10.90
CA ILE A 147 5.87 -18.61 -11.34
C ILE A 147 4.91 -19.78 -11.63
N LYS A 148 3.62 -19.67 -11.27
CA LYS A 148 2.59 -20.72 -11.44
C LYS A 148 2.40 -21.23 -12.87
N HIS A 149 2.95 -20.54 -13.87
CA HIS A 149 2.85 -20.90 -15.28
C HIS A 149 4.17 -21.39 -15.89
N VAL A 150 5.21 -21.56 -15.07
CA VAL A 150 6.52 -22.07 -15.50
C VAL A 150 6.54 -23.58 -15.23
N GLU A 151 6.15 -24.36 -16.23
CA GLU A 151 6.29 -25.82 -16.21
C GLU A 151 7.74 -26.19 -16.53
N ASN A 152 8.49 -26.56 -15.50
CA ASN A 152 9.75 -27.27 -15.64
C ASN A 152 9.72 -28.45 -14.66
N ALA A 153 9.70 -29.67 -15.21
CA ALA A 153 9.50 -30.91 -14.45
C ALA A 153 10.69 -31.25 -13.53
N ASN A 154 11.85 -30.60 -13.73
CA ASN A 154 13.10 -30.96 -13.05
C ASN A 154 13.52 -29.97 -11.95
N ILE A 155 12.68 -28.98 -11.61
CA ILE A 155 13.01 -27.94 -10.62
C ILE A 155 11.87 -27.80 -9.62
N THR A 156 12.20 -27.72 -8.33
CA THR A 156 11.20 -27.50 -7.26
C THR A 156 10.60 -26.10 -7.34
N ASP A 157 9.40 -25.89 -6.80
CA ASP A 157 8.79 -24.55 -6.78
C ASP A 157 9.61 -23.53 -5.96
N ASP A 158 10.34 -24.00 -4.94
CA ASP A 158 11.28 -23.20 -4.14
C ASP A 158 12.44 -22.67 -5.00
N GLU A 159 13.07 -23.55 -5.77
CA GLU A 159 14.15 -23.20 -6.70
C GLU A 159 13.65 -22.30 -7.84
N LYS A 160 12.43 -22.53 -8.35
CA LYS A 160 11.81 -21.63 -9.35
C LYS A 160 11.62 -20.22 -8.78
N CYS A 161 11.09 -20.10 -7.56
CA CYS A 161 10.96 -18.81 -6.88
C CYS A 161 12.32 -18.11 -6.74
N HIS A 162 13.33 -18.85 -6.27
CA HIS A 162 14.68 -18.32 -6.06
C HIS A 162 15.29 -17.80 -7.36
N LEU A 163 15.32 -18.64 -8.41
CA LEU A 163 15.87 -18.26 -9.72
C LEU A 163 15.13 -17.06 -10.32
N PHE A 164 13.80 -17.00 -10.16
CA PHE A 164 13.00 -15.88 -10.63
C PHE A 164 13.34 -14.57 -9.90
N VAL A 165 13.47 -14.62 -8.57
CA VAL A 165 13.81 -13.45 -7.75
C VAL A 165 15.23 -12.96 -8.06
N ASP A 166 16.20 -13.86 -8.16
CA ASP A 166 17.58 -13.51 -8.53
C ASP A 166 17.65 -12.90 -9.94
N HIS A 167 16.89 -13.43 -10.90
CA HIS A 167 16.81 -12.88 -12.24
C HIS A 167 16.25 -11.44 -12.25
N CYS A 168 15.18 -11.19 -11.50
CA CYS A 168 14.60 -9.86 -11.36
C CYS A 168 15.59 -8.88 -10.69
N GLN A 169 16.29 -9.32 -9.65
CA GLN A 169 17.33 -8.50 -9.00
C GLN A 169 18.47 -8.17 -9.97
N LYS A 170 18.93 -9.14 -10.75
CA LYS A 170 19.96 -8.90 -11.78
C LYS A 170 19.49 -7.87 -12.80
N LYS A 171 18.29 -8.02 -13.38
CA LYS A 171 17.79 -7.03 -14.35
C LYS A 171 17.59 -5.64 -13.75
N LEU A 172 17.19 -5.54 -12.48
CA LEU A 172 17.12 -4.26 -11.77
C LEU A 172 18.51 -3.63 -11.61
N ASN A 173 19.52 -4.40 -11.24
CA ASN A 173 20.91 -3.93 -11.11
C ASN A 173 21.45 -3.44 -12.46
N ASP A 174 21.29 -4.25 -13.52
CA ASP A 174 21.73 -3.91 -14.87
C ASP A 174 21.07 -2.60 -15.34
N GLN A 175 19.76 -2.46 -15.10
CA GLN A 175 19.03 -1.24 -15.46
C GLN A 175 19.46 -0.02 -14.64
N ASN A 176 19.80 -0.20 -13.36
CA ASN A 176 20.30 0.90 -12.53
C ASN A 176 21.65 1.41 -13.02
N GLU A 177 22.56 0.48 -13.38
CA GLU A 177 23.87 0.84 -13.92
C GLU A 177 23.76 1.57 -15.26
N ILE A 178 22.80 1.18 -16.12
CA ILE A 178 22.49 1.93 -17.34
C ILE A 178 22.08 3.38 -17.00
N TYR A 179 21.19 3.59 -16.04
CA TYR A 179 20.76 4.95 -15.67
C TYR A 179 21.85 5.76 -14.97
N ARG A 180 22.69 5.13 -14.14
CA ARG A 180 23.87 5.78 -13.54
C ARG A 180 24.85 6.28 -14.60
N ASN A 181 25.11 5.46 -15.62
CA ASN A 181 25.99 5.83 -16.73
C ASN A 181 25.37 6.94 -17.58
N GLN A 182 24.07 6.88 -17.86
CA GLN A 182 23.36 7.96 -18.57
C GLN A 182 23.36 9.27 -17.77
N LEU A 183 23.20 9.20 -16.45
CA LEU A 183 23.24 10.36 -15.56
C LEU A 183 24.62 11.02 -15.62
N ARG A 184 25.69 10.25 -15.42
CA ARG A 184 27.08 10.73 -15.51
C ARG A 184 27.39 11.36 -16.86
N TYR A 185 26.96 10.71 -17.94
CA TYR A 185 27.12 11.24 -19.29
C TYR A 185 26.41 12.60 -19.41
N ARG A 186 25.13 12.70 -19.06
CA ARG A 186 24.37 13.96 -19.21
C ARG A 186 24.90 15.08 -18.34
N THR A 187 25.22 14.81 -17.07
CA THR A 187 25.74 15.85 -16.18
C THR A 187 27.08 16.39 -16.65
N SER A 188 27.95 15.55 -17.24
CA SER A 188 29.22 16.02 -17.82
C SER A 188 29.07 16.89 -19.08
N HIS A 189 27.92 16.85 -19.76
CA HIS A 189 27.64 17.66 -20.97
C HIS A 189 26.88 18.96 -20.65
N ILE A 190 26.46 19.16 -19.40
CA ILE A 190 25.88 20.41 -18.94
C ILE A 190 27.01 21.31 -18.46
N VAL A 191 27.30 22.37 -19.22
CA VAL A 191 28.29 23.40 -18.85
C VAL A 191 27.88 24.02 -17.51
N ASP A 192 28.83 24.19 -16.61
CA ASP A 192 28.62 24.75 -15.26
C ASP A 192 27.62 23.97 -14.38
N TYR A 193 27.46 22.66 -14.62
CA TYR A 193 26.72 21.80 -13.70
C TYR A 193 27.42 21.73 -12.34
N THR A 194 26.73 22.15 -11.28
CA THR A 194 27.29 22.22 -9.92
C THR A 194 26.54 21.34 -8.94
N SER A 195 27.22 20.91 -7.87
CA SER A 195 26.63 20.11 -6.80
C SER A 195 25.35 20.73 -6.17
N PRO A 196 25.24 22.05 -5.96
CA PRO A 196 23.99 22.67 -5.51
C PRO A 196 22.82 22.46 -6.49
N MET A 197 23.07 22.43 -7.80
CA MET A 197 22.02 22.19 -8.80
C MET A 197 21.53 20.75 -8.74
N GLU A 198 22.48 19.81 -8.62
CA GLU A 198 22.19 18.39 -8.41
C GLU A 198 21.32 18.19 -7.18
N LEU A 199 21.68 18.82 -6.06
CA LEU A 199 20.92 18.74 -4.81
C LEU A 199 19.50 19.32 -4.95
N THR A 200 19.32 20.44 -5.66
CA THR A 200 17.99 21.02 -5.89
C THR A 200 17.11 20.08 -6.71
N ILE A 201 17.66 19.51 -7.80
CA ILE A 201 16.91 18.54 -8.63
C ILE A 201 16.60 17.28 -7.83
N GLU A 202 17.57 16.76 -7.08
CA GLU A 202 17.41 15.57 -6.25
C GLU A 202 16.31 15.79 -5.20
N ASN A 203 16.29 16.94 -4.53
CA ASN A 203 15.27 17.28 -3.54
C ASN A 203 13.87 17.37 -4.17
N PHE A 204 13.75 18.02 -5.33
CA PHE A 204 12.49 18.09 -6.07
C PHE A 204 11.98 16.69 -6.45
N VAL A 205 12.87 15.86 -6.98
CA VAL A 205 12.53 14.48 -7.37
C VAL A 205 12.12 13.66 -6.15
N LYS A 206 12.86 13.76 -5.03
CA LYS A 206 12.55 13.07 -3.76
C LYS A 206 11.17 13.48 -3.24
N GLN A 207 10.83 14.77 -3.29
CA GLN A 207 9.52 15.26 -2.87
C GLN A 207 8.39 14.69 -3.74
N GLY A 208 8.54 14.70 -5.08
CA GLY A 208 7.56 14.12 -5.98
C GLY A 208 7.44 12.59 -5.90
N PHE A 209 8.49 11.90 -5.45
CA PHE A 209 8.53 10.44 -5.29
C PHE A 209 7.85 9.93 -3.99
N MET A 210 7.34 10.83 -3.14
CA MET A 210 6.82 10.44 -1.82
C MET A 210 5.66 9.44 -1.88
N TYR A 211 4.79 9.53 -2.89
CA TYR A 211 3.70 8.56 -3.09
C TYR A 211 4.23 7.14 -3.31
N GLN A 212 5.12 6.96 -4.30
CA GLN A 212 5.71 5.66 -4.61
C GLN A 212 6.55 5.16 -3.44
N ARG A 213 7.29 6.05 -2.76
CA ARG A 213 8.07 5.69 -1.57
C ARG A 213 7.19 5.07 -0.49
N ILE A 214 6.07 5.71 -0.12
CA ILE A 214 5.17 5.20 0.91
C ILE A 214 4.57 3.85 0.49
N GLU A 215 4.21 3.71 -0.78
CA GLU A 215 3.66 2.47 -1.32
C GLU A 215 4.65 1.30 -1.18
N TYR A 216 5.89 1.47 -1.63
CA TYR A 216 6.90 0.41 -1.53
C TYR A 216 7.33 0.15 -0.08
N ASP A 217 7.48 1.20 0.75
CA ASP A 217 7.79 1.04 2.18
C ASP A 217 6.69 0.22 2.88
N CYS A 218 5.42 0.43 2.52
CA CYS A 218 4.29 -0.38 2.97
C CYS A 218 4.38 -1.83 2.52
N GLN A 219 4.62 -2.08 1.24
CA GLN A 219 4.76 -3.45 0.73
C GLN A 219 5.91 -4.20 1.42
N ILE A 220 7.06 -3.56 1.61
CA ILE A 220 8.21 -4.14 2.32
C ILE A 220 7.83 -4.54 3.75
N ALA A 221 7.20 -3.63 4.50
CA ALA A 221 6.78 -3.89 5.87
C ALA A 221 5.75 -5.05 5.94
N LEU A 222 4.79 -5.08 5.01
CA LEU A 222 3.79 -6.15 4.97
C LEU A 222 4.42 -7.53 4.79
N VAL A 223 5.44 -7.67 3.94
CA VAL A 223 6.17 -8.93 3.78
C VAL A 223 6.76 -9.39 5.11
N GLN A 224 7.37 -8.47 5.87
CA GLN A 224 7.97 -8.76 7.17
C GLN A 224 6.92 -9.20 8.21
N TYR A 225 5.77 -8.50 8.26
CA TYR A 225 4.68 -8.88 9.14
C TYR A 225 4.08 -10.24 8.79
N HIS A 226 3.93 -10.54 7.50
CA HIS A 226 3.44 -11.85 7.02
C HIS A 226 4.40 -12.98 7.33
N TYR A 227 5.70 -12.76 7.11
CA TYR A 227 6.74 -13.71 7.48
C TYR A 227 6.70 -14.01 8.99
N THR A 228 6.67 -12.96 9.81
CA THR A 228 6.62 -13.08 11.27
C THR A 228 5.36 -13.84 11.74
N ASP A 229 4.19 -13.54 11.17
CA ASP A 229 2.95 -14.25 11.48
C ASP A 229 3.04 -15.75 11.19
N ALA A 230 3.60 -16.12 10.04
CA ALA A 230 3.76 -17.50 9.63
C ALA A 230 4.79 -18.26 10.49
N VAL A 231 5.90 -17.61 10.88
CA VAL A 231 6.88 -18.18 11.83
C VAL A 231 6.23 -18.43 13.18
N LEU A 232 5.52 -17.44 13.75
CA LEU A 232 4.84 -17.58 15.04
C LEU A 232 3.77 -18.67 15.01
N LYS A 233 3.00 -18.75 13.91
CA LYS A 233 2.01 -19.82 13.71
C LYS A 233 2.67 -21.19 13.66
N ARG A 234 3.81 -21.35 12.97
CA ARG A 234 4.54 -22.62 12.91
C ARG A 234 5.11 -23.00 14.27
N GLN A 235 5.71 -22.06 14.98
CA GLN A 235 6.21 -22.28 16.35
C GLN A 235 5.09 -22.72 17.29
N TYR A 236 3.91 -22.09 17.19
CA TYR A 236 2.76 -22.49 17.99
C TYR A 236 2.30 -23.92 17.70
N LEU A 237 2.32 -24.35 16.44
CA LEU A 237 1.97 -25.72 16.06
C LEU A 237 3.00 -26.76 16.52
N ILE A 238 4.27 -26.40 16.66
CA ILE A 238 5.33 -27.28 17.19
C ILE A 238 5.09 -27.61 18.67
N GLU A 239 4.40 -26.74 19.41
CA GLU A 239 3.97 -27.01 20.79
C GLU A 239 2.83 -28.05 20.88
N ASN A 240 2.41 -28.63 19.74
CA ASN A 240 1.36 -29.65 19.61
C ASN A 240 0.03 -29.26 20.30
N PRO A 241 -0.55 -28.09 19.96
CA PRO A 241 -1.86 -27.69 20.46
C PRO A 241 -2.94 -28.69 20.05
N ASN A 242 -3.91 -28.94 20.93
CA ASN A 242 -5.13 -29.65 20.55
C ASN A 242 -6.03 -28.78 19.66
N GLU A 243 -7.03 -29.38 19.02
CA GLU A 243 -7.93 -28.67 18.10
C GLU A 243 -8.64 -27.48 18.76
N ASN A 244 -9.07 -27.61 20.03
CA ASN A 244 -9.73 -26.53 20.74
C ASN A 244 -8.79 -25.32 20.94
N GLN A 245 -7.52 -25.56 21.28
CA GLN A 245 -6.50 -24.52 21.43
C GLN A 245 -6.20 -23.84 20.10
N ILE A 246 -6.11 -24.61 19.01
CA ILE A 246 -5.95 -24.07 17.65
C ILE A 246 -7.13 -23.15 17.29
N GLN A 247 -8.36 -23.58 17.57
CA GLN A 247 -9.57 -22.80 17.26
C GLN A 247 -9.68 -21.55 18.12
N LEU A 248 -9.37 -21.64 19.42
CA LEU A 248 -9.30 -20.50 20.32
C LEU A 248 -8.30 -19.46 19.81
N PHE A 249 -7.08 -19.89 19.44
CA PHE A 249 -6.07 -18.96 18.92
C PHE A 249 -6.49 -18.32 17.58
N LYS A 250 -7.10 -19.09 16.68
CA LYS A 250 -7.65 -18.55 15.42
C LYS A 250 -8.71 -17.45 15.68
N ARG A 251 -9.66 -17.70 16.59
CA ARG A 251 -10.69 -16.71 16.96
C ARG A 251 -10.07 -15.48 17.60
N LEU A 252 -9.15 -15.67 18.54
CA LEU A 252 -8.46 -14.56 19.21
C LEU A 252 -7.73 -13.66 18.21
N CYS A 253 -6.95 -14.23 17.27
CA CYS A 253 -6.30 -13.46 16.22
C CYS A 253 -7.29 -12.72 15.32
N LYS A 254 -8.42 -13.35 14.97
CA LYS A 254 -9.46 -12.71 14.15
C LYS A 254 -10.03 -11.49 14.85
N PHE A 255 -10.51 -11.65 16.08
CA PHE A 255 -11.12 -10.54 16.82
C PHE A 255 -10.09 -9.47 17.19
N LYS A 256 -8.83 -9.85 17.41
CA LYS A 256 -7.75 -8.88 17.60
C LYS A 256 -7.52 -8.02 16.37
N TYR A 257 -7.51 -8.63 15.18
CA TYR A 257 -7.38 -7.88 13.93
C TYR A 257 -8.57 -6.95 13.71
N GLU A 258 -9.80 -7.42 13.95
CA GLU A 258 -11.01 -6.61 13.82
C GLU A 258 -11.05 -5.45 14.84
N GLU A 259 -10.64 -5.69 16.09
CA GLU A 259 -10.48 -4.67 17.14
C GLU A 259 -9.47 -3.60 16.71
N ALA A 260 -8.26 -4.02 16.31
CA ALA A 260 -7.23 -3.08 15.86
C ALA A 260 -7.69 -2.25 14.66
N VAL A 261 -8.25 -2.88 13.62
CA VAL A 261 -8.72 -2.16 12.41
C VAL A 261 -9.77 -1.13 12.78
N THR A 262 -10.78 -1.50 13.57
CA THR A 262 -11.85 -0.58 13.95
C THR A 262 -11.38 0.54 14.87
N LYS A 263 -10.44 0.26 15.79
CA LYS A 263 -9.77 1.26 16.63
C LYS A 263 -9.00 2.28 15.79
N TYR A 264 -8.13 1.84 14.89
CA TYR A 264 -7.36 2.77 14.05
C TYR A 264 -8.23 3.51 13.04
N HIS A 265 -9.31 2.89 12.53
CA HIS A 265 -10.30 3.57 11.70
C HIS A 265 -11.02 4.70 12.46
N PHE A 266 -11.52 4.41 13.65
CA PHE A 266 -12.16 5.41 14.51
C PHE A 266 -11.20 6.56 14.85
N ASN A 267 -9.97 6.26 15.24
CA ASN A 267 -8.95 7.28 15.53
C ASN A 267 -8.64 8.16 14.31
N SER A 268 -8.57 7.55 13.14
CA SER A 268 -8.41 8.26 11.87
C SER A 268 -9.58 9.22 11.62
N LEU A 269 -10.83 8.75 11.75
CA LEU A 269 -12.01 9.62 11.61
C LEU A 269 -12.02 10.75 12.63
N LYS A 270 -11.63 10.48 13.88
CA LYS A 270 -11.52 11.49 14.94
C LYS A 270 -10.52 12.59 14.59
N GLN A 271 -9.41 12.26 13.93
CA GLN A 271 -8.42 13.23 13.47
C GLN A 271 -8.88 13.97 12.20
N TYR A 272 -9.50 13.27 11.25
CA TYR A 272 -9.86 13.84 9.95
C TYR A 272 -11.11 14.71 9.96
N ILE A 273 -12.12 14.39 10.78
CA ILE A 273 -13.38 15.13 10.77
C ILE A 273 -13.16 16.61 11.16
N PRO A 274 -12.46 16.95 12.25
CA PRO A 274 -12.18 18.35 12.59
C PRO A 274 -11.36 19.05 11.50
N ALA A 275 -10.32 18.40 10.96
CA ALA A 275 -9.47 18.96 9.91
C ALA A 275 -10.24 19.19 8.59
N ARG A 276 -11.20 18.31 8.25
CA ARG A 276 -12.03 18.42 7.04
C ARG A 276 -13.17 19.42 7.18
N LEU A 277 -13.72 19.59 8.38
CA LEU A 277 -14.73 20.63 8.66
C LEU A 277 -14.11 22.04 8.67
N ALA A 278 -12.82 22.16 9.01
CA ALA A 278 -12.10 23.43 9.00
C ALA A 278 -11.56 23.86 7.62
N SER A 279 -11.58 22.98 6.61
CA SER A 279 -10.97 23.25 5.30
C SER A 279 -11.98 23.77 4.28
N ASN A 280 -11.75 24.97 3.75
CA ASN A 280 -12.56 25.60 2.70
C ASN A 280 -12.50 24.84 1.36
N SER A 281 -11.47 24.02 1.11
CA SER A 281 -11.27 23.32 -0.17
C SER A 281 -12.27 22.19 -0.42
N PHE A 282 -12.86 21.63 0.64
CA PHE A 282 -13.83 20.54 0.52
C PHE A 282 -15.24 21.00 0.17
N GLN A 283 -15.54 22.30 0.28
CA GLN A 283 -16.86 22.87 -0.07
C GLN A 283 -17.18 22.66 -1.57
N ASN A 284 -16.17 22.46 -2.42
CA ASN A 284 -16.34 22.44 -3.88
C ASN A 284 -16.30 21.04 -4.54
N GLN A 285 -15.91 19.97 -3.83
CA GLN A 285 -15.67 18.65 -4.46
C GLN A 285 -16.84 17.68 -4.38
N PHE A 286 -17.75 17.84 -3.42
CA PHE A 286 -18.85 16.88 -3.19
C PHE A 286 -20.25 17.43 -3.47
N MET A 287 -20.37 18.73 -3.73
CA MET A 287 -21.64 19.28 -4.17
C MET A 287 -21.80 19.01 -5.65
N GLY A 288 -22.75 18.13 -6.00
CA GLY A 288 -23.24 18.07 -7.37
C GLY A 288 -23.64 19.48 -7.80
N LYS A 289 -23.14 19.93 -8.96
CA LYS A 289 -23.54 21.24 -9.48
C LYS A 289 -25.06 21.25 -9.63
N PRO A 290 -25.78 22.15 -8.93
CA PRO A 290 -27.23 22.19 -9.02
C PRO A 290 -27.60 22.86 -10.35
N SER A 291 -27.53 22.10 -11.44
CA SER A 291 -27.88 22.54 -12.81
C SER A 291 -29.27 23.18 -12.89
N ILE A 292 -30.16 22.82 -11.96
CA ILE A 292 -31.50 23.39 -11.79
C ILE A 292 -31.44 24.79 -11.19
N ILE A 293 -30.62 25.05 -10.17
CA ILE A 293 -30.50 26.38 -9.54
C ILE A 293 -29.85 27.36 -10.52
N ASP A 294 -28.83 26.93 -11.26
CA ASP A 294 -28.10 27.77 -12.22
C ASP A 294 -28.97 28.26 -13.39
N SER A 295 -30.07 27.54 -13.67
CA SER A 295 -31.05 27.86 -14.73
C SER A 295 -32.07 28.94 -14.38
N ILE A 296 -32.17 29.35 -13.11
CA ILE A 296 -33.19 30.29 -12.62
C ILE A 296 -32.88 31.71 -13.10
N GLN A 297 -33.71 32.31 -13.95
CA GLN A 297 -33.45 33.64 -14.53
C GLN A 297 -33.35 34.77 -13.49
N ASP A 298 -34.17 34.72 -12.43
CA ASP A 298 -34.12 35.70 -11.36
C ASP A 298 -32.83 35.55 -10.53
N ILE A 299 -31.96 36.56 -10.60
CA ILE A 299 -30.66 36.58 -9.95
C ILE A 299 -30.80 36.57 -8.41
N THR A 300 -31.81 37.22 -7.87
CA THR A 300 -32.03 37.33 -6.42
C THR A 300 -32.48 36.00 -5.86
N VAL A 301 -33.45 35.35 -6.53
CA VAL A 301 -33.93 34.00 -6.17
C VAL A 301 -32.82 32.97 -6.34
N ARG A 302 -32.05 33.04 -7.44
CA ARG A 302 -30.90 32.16 -7.69
C ARG A 302 -29.87 32.24 -6.57
N LYS A 303 -29.46 33.45 -6.18
CA LYS A 303 -28.49 33.66 -5.09
C LYS A 303 -29.01 33.12 -3.76
N LYS A 304 -30.28 33.35 -3.44
CA LYS A 304 -30.90 32.88 -2.19
C LYS A 304 -30.96 31.35 -2.13
N LEU A 305 -31.39 30.70 -3.21
CA LEU A 305 -31.46 29.23 -3.29
C LEU A 305 -30.08 28.58 -3.32
N SER A 306 -29.11 29.18 -4.02
CA SER A 306 -27.72 28.71 -4.03
C SER A 306 -27.11 28.75 -2.63
N LYS A 307 -27.29 29.87 -1.90
CA LYS A 307 -26.86 29.98 -0.51
C LYS A 307 -27.50 28.91 0.38
N HIS A 308 -28.82 28.74 0.29
CA HIS A 308 -29.53 27.75 1.09
C HIS A 308 -29.12 26.30 0.76
N TYR A 309 -28.90 25.99 -0.52
CA TYR A 309 -28.40 24.68 -0.94
C TYR A 309 -27.02 24.38 -0.34
N ILE A 310 -26.10 25.36 -0.37
CA ILE A 310 -24.78 25.25 0.24
C ILE A 310 -24.88 24.99 1.75
N GLU A 311 -25.76 25.72 2.45
CA GLU A 311 -26.00 25.55 3.89
C GLU A 311 -26.51 24.14 4.21
N VAL A 312 -27.53 23.66 3.48
CA VAL A 312 -28.09 22.31 3.67
C VAL A 312 -27.08 21.21 3.33
N ALA A 313 -26.29 21.38 2.27
CA ALA A 313 -25.29 20.42 1.86
C ALA A 313 -24.14 20.30 2.89
N GLU A 314 -23.66 21.43 3.44
CA GLU A 314 -22.64 21.42 4.50
C GLU A 314 -23.17 20.83 5.81
N GLN A 315 -24.43 21.10 6.17
CA GLN A 315 -25.06 20.47 7.32
C GLN A 315 -25.18 18.96 7.15
N ALA A 316 -25.72 18.50 6.01
CA ALA A 316 -25.88 17.07 5.72
C ALA A 316 -24.52 16.33 5.71
N LYS A 317 -23.48 16.97 5.18
CA LYS A 317 -22.11 16.44 5.19
C LYS A 317 -21.57 16.30 6.61
N THR A 318 -21.76 17.32 7.45
CA THR A 318 -21.37 17.29 8.86
C THR A 318 -22.08 16.16 9.60
N ASP A 319 -23.40 16.03 9.40
CA ASP A 319 -24.21 14.98 10.00
C ASP A 319 -23.74 13.58 9.57
N ILE A 320 -23.45 13.38 8.28
CA ILE A 320 -22.93 12.10 7.76
C ILE A 320 -21.56 11.77 8.39
N MET A 321 -20.67 12.76 8.55
CA MET A 321 -19.36 12.54 9.18
C MET A 321 -19.50 12.16 10.65
N ILE A 322 -20.40 12.82 11.40
CA ILE A 322 -20.69 12.47 12.80
C ILE A 322 -21.28 11.06 12.89
N LEU A 323 -22.27 10.74 12.05
CA LEU A 323 -22.88 9.40 12.00
C LEU A 323 -21.86 8.31 11.67
N ALA A 324 -20.93 8.57 10.74
CA ALA A 324 -19.86 7.64 10.39
C ALA A 324 -18.90 7.41 11.58
N ARG A 325 -18.52 8.47 12.30
CA ARG A 325 -17.70 8.37 13.52
C ARG A 325 -18.40 7.55 14.60
N ASP A 326 -19.66 7.83 14.87
CA ASP A 326 -20.43 7.17 15.92
C ASP A 326 -20.74 5.70 15.56
N ALA A 327 -20.88 5.38 14.26
CA ALA A 327 -20.96 4.00 13.78
C ALA A 327 -19.61 3.27 13.99
N ALA A 328 -18.50 3.89 13.63
CA ALA A 328 -17.16 3.32 13.83
C ALA A 328 -16.85 3.09 15.32
N GLU A 329 -17.25 4.01 16.20
CA GLU A 329 -17.08 3.86 17.64
C GLU A 329 -17.86 2.67 18.21
N ARG A 330 -19.12 2.52 17.80
CA ARG A 330 -19.95 1.37 18.21
C ARG A 330 -19.32 0.06 17.78
N GLN A 331 -18.82 -0.01 16.54
CA GLN A 331 -18.16 -1.19 16.01
C GLN A 331 -16.85 -1.51 16.75
N MET A 332 -16.04 -0.49 17.05
CA MET A 332 -14.83 -0.62 17.87
C MET A 332 -15.16 -1.20 19.26
N ARG A 333 -16.17 -0.66 19.95
CA ARG A 333 -16.60 -1.16 21.26
C ARG A 333 -17.09 -2.60 21.19
N GLN A 334 -17.77 -2.99 20.11
CA GLN A 334 -18.25 -4.36 19.92
C GLN A 334 -17.08 -5.35 19.77
N TYR A 335 -16.12 -5.06 18.90
CA TYR A 335 -14.97 -5.94 18.70
C TYR A 335 -14.03 -5.98 19.91
N GLN A 336 -13.87 -4.87 20.62
CA GLN A 336 -13.15 -4.86 21.89
C GLN A 336 -13.78 -5.82 22.91
N LYS A 337 -15.11 -5.82 23.02
CA LYS A 337 -15.83 -6.74 23.91
C LYS A 337 -15.62 -8.20 23.49
N GLN A 338 -15.75 -8.51 22.20
CA GLN A 338 -15.53 -9.87 21.69
C GLN A 338 -14.09 -10.35 21.91
N TYR A 339 -13.10 -9.49 21.65
CA TYR A 339 -11.71 -9.78 21.94
C TYR A 339 -11.46 -10.06 23.43
N ASN A 340 -12.00 -9.22 24.32
CA ASN A 340 -11.87 -9.41 25.77
C ASN A 340 -12.52 -10.73 26.23
N MET A 341 -13.64 -11.12 25.63
CA MET A 341 -14.29 -12.40 25.92
C MET A 341 -13.41 -13.59 25.54
N GLU A 342 -12.82 -13.59 24.35
CA GLU A 342 -11.89 -14.67 23.93
C GLU A 342 -10.60 -14.66 24.77
N MET A 343 -10.08 -13.49 25.13
CA MET A 343 -8.91 -13.38 26.00
C MET A 343 -9.20 -13.96 27.39
N ASN A 344 -10.40 -13.74 27.93
CA ASN A 344 -10.82 -14.37 29.18
C ASN A 344 -10.88 -15.91 29.06
N GLN A 345 -11.26 -16.45 27.90
CA GLN A 345 -11.20 -17.90 27.66
C GLN A 345 -9.75 -18.40 27.68
N VAL A 346 -8.80 -17.66 27.11
CA VAL A 346 -7.36 -17.99 27.18
C VAL A 346 -6.89 -18.11 28.64
N TRP A 347 -7.24 -17.13 29.47
CA TRP A 347 -6.89 -17.14 30.91
C TRP A 347 -7.58 -18.26 31.70
N GLN A 348 -8.78 -18.66 31.28
CA GLN A 348 -9.44 -19.83 31.86
C GLN A 348 -8.68 -21.12 31.48
N HIS A 349 -8.29 -21.27 30.22
CA HIS A 349 -7.52 -22.41 29.73
C HIS A 349 -6.12 -22.54 30.34
N GLU A 350 -5.48 -21.42 30.72
CA GLU A 350 -4.21 -21.45 31.46
C GLU A 350 -4.35 -22.08 32.85
N LYS A 351 -5.49 -21.82 33.51
CA LYS A 351 -5.78 -22.25 34.89
C LYS A 351 -6.31 -23.69 35.00
N ILE A 352 -6.59 -24.36 33.88
CA ILE A 352 -7.10 -25.73 33.88
C ILE A 352 -6.00 -26.70 34.38
N LEU A 353 -6.34 -27.52 35.38
CA LEU A 353 -5.43 -28.50 35.98
C LEU A 353 -5.21 -29.73 35.08
N SER A 354 -6.15 -30.07 34.20
CA SER A 354 -5.99 -31.19 33.26
C SER A 354 -4.98 -30.86 32.17
N THR A 355 -3.90 -31.64 32.10
CA THR A 355 -2.77 -31.46 31.17
C THR A 355 -3.17 -31.40 29.69
N GLY A 356 -4.24 -32.10 29.29
CA GLY A 356 -4.69 -32.15 27.89
C GLY A 356 -5.37 -30.90 27.35
N GLN A 357 -5.81 -29.97 28.22
CA GLN A 357 -6.51 -28.73 27.82
C GLN A 357 -5.78 -27.44 28.19
N ARG A 358 -4.70 -27.57 28.97
CA ARG A 358 -3.94 -26.44 29.51
C ARG A 358 -3.06 -25.81 28.42
N LEU A 359 -3.08 -24.48 28.33
CA LEU A 359 -2.12 -23.75 27.52
C LEU A 359 -0.76 -23.69 28.24
N THR A 360 0.32 -24.01 27.55
CA THR A 360 1.67 -23.85 28.09
C THR A 360 2.07 -22.37 28.10
N SER A 361 3.03 -22.00 28.94
CA SER A 361 3.59 -20.64 28.96
C SER A 361 4.19 -20.25 27.61
N THR A 362 4.83 -21.21 26.91
CA THR A 362 5.36 -21.01 25.55
C THR A 362 4.25 -20.68 24.57
N MET A 363 3.12 -21.40 24.62
CA MET A 363 1.97 -21.14 23.75
C MET A 363 1.38 -19.75 23.99
N ILE A 364 1.22 -19.35 25.26
CA ILE A 364 0.70 -18.03 25.63
C ILE A 364 1.64 -16.93 25.10
N HIS A 365 2.95 -17.06 25.30
CA HIS A 365 3.94 -16.12 24.80
C HIS A 365 3.92 -15.98 23.27
N LEU A 366 3.78 -17.10 22.54
CA LEU A 366 3.65 -17.10 21.08
C LEU A 366 2.34 -16.43 20.63
N MET A 367 1.25 -16.63 21.38
CA MET A 367 -0.02 -15.95 21.14
C MET A 367 0.15 -14.44 21.32
N GLU A 368 0.69 -13.99 22.44
CA GLU A 368 0.93 -12.56 22.73
C GLU A 368 1.81 -11.89 21.68
N LYS A 369 2.93 -12.52 21.29
CA LYS A 369 3.79 -12.02 20.20
C LYS A 369 3.02 -11.86 18.89
N ARG A 370 2.14 -12.81 18.56
CA ARG A 370 1.35 -12.75 17.33
C ARG A 370 0.28 -11.65 17.40
N LEU A 371 -0.36 -11.45 18.55
CA LEU A 371 -1.32 -10.37 18.76
C LEU A 371 -0.64 -8.99 18.66
N ALA A 372 0.57 -8.84 19.23
CA ALA A 372 1.37 -7.63 19.08
C ALA A 372 1.79 -7.39 17.62
N ASN A 373 2.15 -8.44 16.88
CA ASN A 373 2.43 -8.36 15.45
C ASN A 373 1.21 -7.89 14.63
N ILE A 374 0.00 -8.33 15.01
CA ILE A 374 -1.26 -7.85 14.40
C ILE A 374 -1.45 -6.36 14.66
N ASP A 375 -1.29 -5.89 15.89
CA ASP A 375 -1.40 -4.47 16.23
C ASP A 375 -0.41 -3.62 15.43
N ALA A 376 0.87 -3.99 15.46
CA ALA A 376 1.91 -3.27 14.75
C ALA A 376 1.66 -3.23 13.24
N ARG A 377 1.18 -4.34 12.65
CA ARG A 377 0.82 -4.39 11.22
C ARG A 377 -0.31 -3.42 10.90
N VAL A 378 -1.39 -3.43 11.68
CA VAL A 378 -2.55 -2.57 11.44
C VAL A 378 -2.16 -1.10 11.64
N GLU A 379 -1.44 -0.79 12.71
CA GLU A 379 -0.90 0.55 12.97
C GLU A 379 -0.11 1.08 11.79
N TYR A 380 0.82 0.28 11.27
CA TYR A 380 1.68 0.66 10.15
C TYR A 380 0.86 0.94 8.88
N ILE A 381 -0.14 0.12 8.57
CA ILE A 381 -1.05 0.35 7.44
C ILE A 381 -1.74 1.71 7.58
N TYR A 382 -2.25 2.04 8.78
CA TYR A 382 -2.92 3.32 9.01
C TYR A 382 -1.95 4.50 9.01
N LYS A 383 -0.71 4.31 9.45
CA LYS A 383 0.37 5.32 9.30
C LYS A 383 0.61 5.63 7.83
N CYS A 384 0.72 4.62 6.96
CA CYS A 384 0.85 4.83 5.52
C CYS A 384 -0.38 5.53 4.93
N LYS A 385 -1.59 5.13 5.31
CA LYS A 385 -2.83 5.80 4.89
C LYS A 385 -2.85 7.28 5.29
N ALA A 386 -2.39 7.61 6.49
CA ALA A 386 -2.32 8.99 6.97
C ALA A 386 -1.31 9.83 6.19
N GLN A 387 -0.13 9.29 5.91
CA GLN A 387 0.87 9.97 5.08
C GLN A 387 0.35 10.21 3.66
N LEU A 388 -0.30 9.22 3.04
CA LEU A 388 -0.94 9.38 1.72
C LEU A 388 -2.07 10.42 1.75
N PHE A 389 -2.85 10.46 2.82
CA PHE A 389 -3.91 11.47 2.97
C PHE A 389 -3.32 12.87 3.07
N GLN A 390 -2.27 13.08 3.88
CA GLN A 390 -1.58 14.37 4.02
C GLN A 390 -0.99 14.85 2.69
N LEU A 391 -0.40 13.95 1.90
CA LEU A 391 0.09 14.29 0.57
C LEU A 391 -1.04 14.72 -0.38
N ASN A 392 -2.22 14.11 -0.29
CA ASN A 392 -3.37 14.49 -1.12
C ASN A 392 -3.97 15.84 -0.69
N THR A 393 -3.92 16.19 0.60
CA THR A 393 -4.46 17.46 1.10
C THR A 393 -3.53 18.65 0.90
N ASN A 394 -2.21 18.42 0.82
CA ASN A 394 -1.22 19.47 0.58
C ASN A 394 -0.98 19.77 -0.92
N VAL A 395 -1.65 19.03 -1.81
CA VAL A 395 -1.55 19.18 -3.29
C VAL A 395 -2.74 19.98 -3.85
N LEU A 396 -3.56 20.59 -2.98
CA LEU A 396 -4.61 21.57 -3.30
C LEU A 396 -4.29 22.90 -2.63
#